data_AF-A0A6N2BR49-F1
#
_entry.id   AF-A0A6N2BR49-F1
#
_cell.length_a   1.000
_cell.length_b   1.000
_cell.length_c   1.000
_cell.angle_alpha   90.00
_cell.angle_beta   90.00
_cell.angle_gamma   90.00
#
_symmetry.space_group_name_H-M   'P 1'
#
loop_
_entity.id
_entity.type
_entity.pdbx_description
1 polymer ?
#
loop_
_entity_poly.entity_id
_entity_poly.type
_entity_poly.pdbx_seq_one_letter_code
_entity_poly.pdbx_strand_id
1 'polypeptide(L)'
;MNTTTHSAPVQGPQKIRKTITQFEQLKSLLVLPFAFAIAHVFLHWMEEMVQLVDKGNTHCFELLDVTEENNPVNNAGAYVVKMKPCKDYAIICANLFKNRGLSYGDKVELYWDTNSHNFKFKLIN
;
A
#
# COMPACT_ATOMS: atom_id res chain seq x y z
N MET A 1 15.66 43.40 11.52
CA MET A 1 14.60 42.39 11.67
C MET A 1 14.87 41.33 10.63
N ASN A 2 15.47 40.21 11.03
CA ASN A 2 15.90 39.18 10.08
C ASN A 2 14.80 38.16 9.89
N THR A 3 14.47 37.96 8.63
CA THR A 3 13.55 36.98 8.06
C THR A 3 13.96 35.56 8.46
N THR A 4 12.97 34.74 8.82
CA THR A 4 13.12 33.28 8.75
C THR A 4 11.91 32.73 8.04
N THR A 5 12.08 32.57 6.72
CA THR A 5 11.21 31.76 5.88
C THR A 5 11.34 30.32 6.34
N HIS A 6 10.33 29.78 7.00
CA HIS A 6 10.27 28.35 7.31
C HIS A 6 9.67 27.65 6.08
N SER A 7 10.53 27.23 5.15
CA SER A 7 10.18 26.32 4.07
C SER A 7 9.65 25.01 4.67
N ALA A 8 8.47 24.59 4.20
CA ALA A 8 7.72 23.42 4.68
C ALA A 8 8.54 22.11 4.63
N PRO A 9 8.29 21.14 5.52
CA PRO A 9 8.77 19.80 5.29
C PRO A 9 7.96 19.20 4.13
N VAL A 10 8.67 18.86 3.05
CA VAL A 10 8.18 18.10 1.90
C VAL A 10 7.52 16.82 2.43
N GLN A 11 6.19 16.78 2.52
CA GLN A 11 5.43 15.56 2.81
C GLN A 11 5.44 14.69 1.56
N GLY A 12 6.56 13.99 1.31
CA GLY A 12 6.54 12.84 0.43
C GLY A 12 5.56 11.79 0.99
N PRO A 13 5.02 10.89 0.14
CA PRO A 13 4.12 9.86 0.63
C PRO A 13 4.82 9.04 1.71
N GLN A 14 4.18 8.91 2.88
CA GLN A 14 4.72 8.07 3.95
C GLN A 14 4.75 6.63 3.45
N LYS A 15 5.91 5.97 3.60
CA LYS A 15 6.15 4.64 3.02
C LYS A 15 6.29 3.58 4.10
N ILE A 16 5.70 2.41 3.87
CA ILE A 16 6.01 1.20 4.62
C ILE A 16 7.18 0.51 3.91
N ARG A 17 8.25 0.22 4.66
CA ARG A 17 9.29 -0.72 4.23
C ARG A 17 9.21 -1.96 5.11
N LYS A 18 9.18 -3.13 4.48
CA LYS A 18 9.01 -4.40 5.18
C LYS A 18 9.65 -5.55 4.42
N THR A 19 9.82 -6.67 5.12
CA THR A 19 10.20 -7.95 4.51
C THR A 19 8.94 -8.79 4.34
N ILE A 20 8.80 -9.44 3.19
CA ILE A 20 7.70 -10.37 2.91
C ILE A 20 7.80 -11.56 3.88
N THR A 21 6.73 -11.78 4.63
CA THR A 21 6.60 -12.92 5.53
C THR A 21 6.12 -14.17 4.80
N GLN A 22 6.31 -15.35 5.41
CA GLN A 22 5.79 -16.61 4.85
C GLN A 22 4.27 -16.57 4.69
N PHE A 23 3.57 -15.93 5.62
CA PHE A 23 2.11 -15.76 5.55
C PHE A 23 1.69 -14.96 4.32
N GLU A 24 2.36 -13.84 4.07
CA GLU A 24 2.12 -12.97 2.92
C GLU A 24 2.40 -13.65 1.59
N GLN A 25 3.50 -14.40 1.52
CA GLN A 25 3.81 -15.22 0.36
C GLN A 25 2.73 -16.29 0.13
N LEU A 26 2.38 -17.05 1.16
CA LEU A 26 1.41 -18.15 1.04
C LEU A 26 0.02 -17.66 0.63
N LYS A 27 -0.38 -16.47 1.08
CA LYS A 27 -1.69 -15.89 0.80
C LYS A 27 -1.69 -14.90 -0.37
N SER A 28 -0.53 -14.66 -0.97
CA SER A 28 -0.29 -13.68 -2.03
C SER A 28 -0.92 -12.31 -1.73
N LEU A 29 -0.63 -11.80 -0.54
CA LEU A 29 -1.11 -10.52 -0.04
C LEU A 29 0.00 -9.72 0.62
N LEU A 30 -0.21 -8.41 0.75
CA LEU A 30 0.63 -7.52 1.54
C LEU A 30 -0.17 -6.97 2.72
N VAL A 31 0.33 -7.19 3.94
CA VAL A 31 -0.27 -6.66 5.17
C VAL A 31 0.00 -5.17 5.27
N LEU A 32 -1.08 -4.42 5.52
CA LEU A 32 -1.16 -2.99 5.78
C LEU A 32 -1.53 -2.79 7.26
N PRO A 33 -0.59 -2.32 8.09
CA PRO A 33 -0.88 -2.08 9.50
C PRO A 33 -2.03 -1.09 9.68
N PHE A 34 -2.91 -1.35 10.65
CA PHE A 34 -4.07 -0.51 10.96
C PHE A 34 -3.70 0.97 11.07
N ALA A 35 -2.66 1.29 11.85
CA ALA A 35 -2.24 2.67 12.09
C ALA A 35 -1.82 3.39 10.79
N PHE A 36 -1.14 2.68 9.88
CA PHE A 36 -0.74 3.25 8.60
C PHE A 36 -1.94 3.44 7.68
N ALA A 37 -2.83 2.45 7.58
CA ALA A 37 -4.02 2.53 6.74
C ALA A 37 -4.89 3.74 7.14
N ILE A 38 -5.13 3.94 8.43
CA ILE A 38 -5.93 5.07 8.92
C ILE A 38 -5.24 6.41 8.63
N ALA A 39 -3.94 6.53 8.94
CA ALA A 39 -3.24 7.80 8.84
C ALA A 39 -2.91 8.24 7.41
N HIS A 40 -2.73 7.30 6.48
CA HIS A 40 -2.12 7.59 5.17
C HIS A 40 -2.91 7.07 3.97
N VAL A 41 -3.84 6.16 4.17
CA VAL A 41 -4.68 5.63 3.08
C VAL A 41 -6.09 6.19 3.22
N PHE A 42 -6.77 5.85 4.31
CA PHE A 42 -8.18 6.17 4.53
C PHE A 42 -8.44 7.64 4.79
N LEU A 43 -7.43 8.40 5.23
CA LEU A 43 -7.50 9.86 5.29
C LEU A 43 -7.89 10.49 3.94
N HIS A 44 -7.53 9.84 2.84
CA HIS A 44 -7.78 10.31 1.48
C HIS A 44 -8.97 9.63 0.80
N TRP A 45 -9.72 8.78 1.52
CA TRP A 45 -10.86 8.05 1.00
C TRP A 45 -12.18 8.70 1.43
N MET A 46 -13.23 8.49 0.64
CA MET A 46 -14.58 8.81 1.09
C MET A 46 -14.96 7.94 2.29
N GLU A 47 -15.66 8.53 3.26
CA GLU A 47 -16.07 7.84 4.48
C GLU A 47 -16.82 6.53 4.20
N GLU A 48 -17.69 6.53 3.19
CA GLU A 48 -18.46 5.35 2.77
C GLU A 48 -17.55 4.18 2.34
N MET A 49 -16.44 4.46 1.64
CA MET A 49 -15.49 3.44 1.22
C MET A 49 -14.77 2.82 2.42
N VAL A 50 -14.40 3.66 3.39
CA VAL A 50 -13.77 3.21 4.64
C VAL A 50 -14.74 2.32 5.42
N GLN A 51 -16.00 2.74 5.56
CA GLN A 51 -17.03 1.95 6.25
C GLN A 51 -17.30 0.60 5.57
N LEU A 52 -17.27 0.56 4.23
CA LEU A 52 -17.44 -0.69 3.48
C LEU A 52 -16.33 -1.69 3.81
N VAL A 53 -15.07 -1.25 3.74
CA VAL A 53 -13.91 -2.10 4.08
C VAL A 53 -13.92 -2.48 5.56
N ASP A 54 -14.33 -1.57 6.45
CA ASP A 54 -14.38 -1.84 7.88
C ASP A 54 -15.41 -2.91 8.27
N LYS A 55 -16.53 -2.96 7.53
CA LYS A 55 -17.54 -4.03 7.59
C LYS A 55 -17.08 -5.35 6.98
N GLY A 56 -15.91 -5.37 6.33
CA GLY A 56 -15.30 -6.55 5.72
C GLY A 56 -15.62 -6.74 4.25
N ASN A 57 -16.17 -5.74 3.58
CA ASN A 57 -16.29 -5.76 2.12
C ASN A 57 -14.93 -5.49 1.47
N THR A 58 -14.79 -5.90 0.21
CA THR A 58 -13.59 -5.62 -0.59
C THR A 58 -13.76 -4.32 -1.35
N HIS A 59 -12.68 -3.56 -1.50
CA HIS A 59 -12.65 -2.41 -2.41
C HIS A 59 -11.45 -2.52 -3.35
N CYS A 60 -11.70 -2.44 -4.65
CA CYS A 60 -10.69 -2.59 -5.69
C CYS A 60 -9.88 -1.30 -5.85
N PHE A 61 -8.57 -1.43 -5.95
CA PHE A 61 -7.68 -0.30 -6.23
C PHE A 61 -6.66 -0.68 -7.29
N GLU A 62 -6.14 0.34 -7.95
CA GLU A 62 -4.94 0.15 -8.74
C GLU A 62 -3.74 -0.04 -7.80
N LEU A 63 -2.96 -1.08 -8.10
CA LEU A 63 -1.67 -1.33 -7.45
C LEU A 63 -0.59 -1.23 -8.53
N LEU A 64 0.07 -0.08 -8.57
CA LEU A 64 1.10 0.18 -9.56
C LEU A 64 2.45 -0.31 -9.02
N ASP A 65 3.05 -1.25 -9.72
CA ASP A 65 4.41 -1.67 -9.48
C ASP A 65 5.38 -0.71 -10.16
N VAL A 66 6.13 0.03 -9.34
CA VAL A 66 7.08 1.07 -9.73
C VAL A 66 8.52 0.63 -9.45
N THR A 67 8.77 -0.67 -9.38
CA THR A 67 10.12 -1.22 -9.22
C THR A 67 11.03 -0.79 -10.37
N GLU A 68 10.52 -0.85 -11.59
CA GLU A 68 11.17 -0.29 -12.78
C GLU A 68 10.65 1.12 -13.00
N GLU A 69 11.42 2.13 -12.57
CA GLU A 69 10.98 3.53 -12.51
C GLU A 69 10.49 4.07 -13.85
N ASN A 70 11.01 3.55 -14.97
CA ASN A 70 10.65 3.98 -16.32
C ASN A 70 9.53 3.12 -16.96
N ASN A 71 9.08 2.06 -16.31
CA ASN A 71 8.08 1.14 -16.86
C ASN A 71 7.13 0.63 -15.77
N PRO A 72 6.29 1.51 -15.20
CA PRO A 72 5.37 1.11 -14.16
C PRO A 72 4.29 0.15 -14.70
N VAL A 73 4.03 -0.92 -13.97
CA VAL A 73 3.06 -1.97 -14.37
C VAL A 73 1.86 -1.95 -13.44
N ASN A 74 0.65 -1.79 -14.00
CA ASN A 74 -0.57 -1.88 -13.21
C ASN A 74 -0.91 -3.35 -12.92
N ASN A 75 -0.95 -3.71 -11.64
CA ASN A 75 -1.37 -5.02 -11.18
C ASN A 75 -2.88 -5.01 -10.96
N ALA A 76 -3.62 -5.12 -12.07
CA ALA A 76 -5.08 -5.16 -12.05
C ALA A 76 -5.62 -6.30 -11.16
N GLY A 77 -6.78 -6.03 -10.53
CA GLY A 77 -7.46 -6.98 -9.66
C GLY A 77 -6.98 -6.97 -8.20
N ALA A 78 -6.14 -6.01 -7.81
CA ALA A 78 -5.80 -5.80 -6.42
C ALA A 78 -6.98 -5.18 -5.64
N TYR A 79 -7.17 -5.61 -4.40
CA TYR A 79 -8.20 -5.06 -3.52
C TYR A 79 -7.78 -5.08 -2.06
N VAL A 80 -8.34 -4.16 -1.29
CA VAL A 80 -8.12 -4.06 0.16
C VAL A 80 -9.24 -4.79 0.90
N VAL A 81 -8.85 -5.54 1.94
CA VAL A 81 -9.76 -6.20 2.87
C VAL A 81 -9.27 -6.01 4.30
N LYS A 82 -10.22 -5.91 5.25
CA LYS A 82 -9.91 -5.95 6.68
C LYS A 82 -9.61 -7.39 7.11
N MET A 83 -8.49 -7.59 7.78
CA MET A 83 -8.14 -8.89 8.34
C MET A 83 -9.00 -9.19 9.58
N LYS A 84 -9.16 -10.46 9.91
CA LYS A 84 -9.79 -10.92 11.16
C LYS A 84 -8.98 -12.09 11.72
N PRO A 85 -8.74 -12.17 13.05
CA PRO A 85 -9.22 -11.27 14.09
C PRO A 85 -8.37 -10.00 14.31
N CYS A 86 -7.18 -9.89 13.70
CA CYS A 86 -6.36 -8.68 13.81
C CYS A 86 -7.03 -7.51 13.09
N LYS A 87 -6.90 -6.29 13.60
CA LYS A 87 -7.53 -5.08 13.01
C LYS A 87 -6.79 -4.52 11.79
N ASP A 88 -5.73 -5.19 11.36
CA ASP A 88 -4.94 -4.79 10.19
C ASP A 88 -5.73 -4.99 8.90
N TYR A 89 -5.20 -4.46 7.82
CA TYR A 89 -5.73 -4.61 6.47
C TYR A 89 -4.75 -5.42 5.62
N ALA A 90 -5.24 -5.95 4.50
CA ALA A 90 -4.42 -6.63 3.52
C ALA A 90 -4.76 -6.10 2.12
N ILE A 91 -3.75 -5.88 1.29
CA ILE A 91 -3.92 -5.81 -0.16
C ILE A 91 -3.77 -7.23 -0.69
N ILE A 92 -4.84 -7.79 -1.24
CA ILE A 92 -4.77 -9.05 -1.97
C ILE A 92 -4.27 -8.74 -3.38
N CYS A 93 -3.14 -9.33 -3.79
CA CYS A 93 -2.46 -8.98 -5.05
C CYS A 93 -1.73 -10.17 -5.69
N ALA A 94 -2.45 -11.27 -5.92
CA ALA A 94 -1.87 -12.49 -6.48
C ALA A 94 -1.10 -12.30 -7.80
N ASN A 95 -1.57 -11.40 -8.68
CA ASN A 95 -0.90 -11.08 -9.93
C ASN A 95 0.49 -10.47 -9.69
N LEU A 96 0.63 -9.58 -8.71
CA LEU A 96 1.92 -8.98 -8.37
C LEU A 96 2.91 -10.05 -7.90
N PHE A 97 2.49 -10.91 -6.97
CA PHE A 97 3.33 -12.01 -6.48
C PHE A 97 3.79 -12.93 -7.61
N LYS A 98 2.87 -13.32 -8.50
CA LYS A 98 3.17 -14.17 -9.64
C LYS A 98 4.13 -13.51 -10.64
N ASN A 99 3.87 -12.25 -11.00
CA ASN A 99 4.61 -11.55 -12.05
C ASN A 99 6.03 -11.18 -11.61
N ARG A 100 6.21 -10.77 -10.34
CA ARG A 100 7.52 -10.43 -9.79
C ARG A 100 8.26 -11.61 -9.16
N GLY A 101 7.61 -12.76 -8.99
CA GLY A 101 8.20 -13.90 -8.29
C GLY A 101 8.45 -13.64 -6.80
N LEU A 102 7.62 -12.80 -6.17
CA LEU A 102 7.81 -12.37 -4.79
C LEU A 102 7.82 -13.57 -3.82
N SER A 103 8.81 -13.58 -2.94
CA SER A 103 9.11 -14.68 -2.05
C SER A 103 9.42 -14.21 -0.62
N TYR A 104 9.35 -15.14 0.34
CA TYR A 104 9.76 -14.88 1.71
C TYR A 104 11.19 -14.33 1.77
N GLY A 105 11.37 -13.25 2.54
CA GLY A 105 12.66 -12.59 2.68
C GLY A 105 12.86 -11.39 1.74
N ASP A 106 12.04 -11.23 0.71
CA ASP A 106 12.10 -10.07 -0.17
C ASP A 106 11.74 -8.79 0.58
N LYS A 107 12.49 -7.71 0.34
CA LYS A 107 12.23 -6.40 0.93
C LYS A 107 11.38 -5.59 -0.03
N VAL A 108 10.31 -4.99 0.48
CA VAL A 108 9.36 -4.22 -0.34
C VAL A 108 9.03 -2.90 0.30
N GLU A 109 8.69 -1.94 -0.54
CA GLU A 109 8.17 -0.63 -0.18
C GLU A 109 6.73 -0.50 -0.70
N LEU A 110 5.84 0.00 0.15
CA LEU A 110 4.44 0.27 -0.19
C LEU A 110 4.07 1.68 0.28
N TYR A 111 3.38 2.44 -0.55
CA TYR A 111 2.80 3.72 -0.15
C TYR A 111 1.53 4.04 -0.93
N TRP A 112 0.71 4.92 -0.38
CA TRP A 112 -0.42 5.51 -1.08
C TRP A 112 0.04 6.80 -1.78
N ASP A 113 -0.14 6.90 -3.09
CA ASP A 113 0.12 8.11 -3.83
C ASP A 113 -1.13 8.98 -3.87
N THR A 114 -1.09 10.11 -3.18
CA THR A 114 -2.22 11.04 -3.09
C THR A 114 -2.53 11.71 -4.42
N ASN A 115 -1.57 11.84 -5.33
CA ASN A 115 -1.79 12.51 -6.61
C ASN A 115 -2.52 11.62 -7.62
N SER A 116 -2.19 10.32 -7.63
CA SER A 116 -2.81 9.36 -8.55
C SER A 116 -3.84 8.43 -7.89
N HIS A 117 -4.15 8.66 -6.60
CA HIS A 117 -5.15 7.93 -5.81
C HIS A 117 -5.05 6.40 -5.92
N ASN A 118 -3.83 5.89 -5.86
CA ASN A 118 -3.57 4.45 -5.95
C ASN A 118 -2.39 4.02 -5.08
N PHE A 119 -2.25 2.71 -4.90
CA PHE A 119 -1.09 2.15 -4.20
C PHE A 119 0.09 2.02 -5.14
N LYS A 120 1.28 2.34 -4.62
CA LYS A 120 2.56 2.11 -5.29
C LYS A 120 3.34 1.03 -4.55
N PHE A 121 3.81 0.04 -5.29
CA PHE A 121 4.67 -1.03 -4.82
C PHE A 121 6.07 -0.91 -5.43
N LYS A 122 7.11 -1.16 -4.65
CA LYS A 122 8.48 -1.29 -5.14
C LYS A 122 9.18 -2.44 -4.44
N LEU A 123 9.73 -3.37 -5.22
CA LEU A 123 10.69 -4.35 -4.71
C LEU A 123 12.03 -3.65 -4.47
N ILE A 124 12.60 -3.86 -3.29
CA ILE A 124 13.89 -3.29 -2.86
C ILE A 124 14.94 -4.36 -3.07
N ASN A 125 15.70 -4.24 -4.15
CA ASN A 125 16.86 -5.07 -4.44
C ASN A 125 18.10 -4.58 -3.68
#